data_AF-A0A5B7BTD0-F1
#
_entry.id   AF-A0A5B7BTD0-F1
#
_cell.length_a   1.000
_cell.length_b   1.000
_cell.length_c   1.000
_cell.angle_alpha   90.00
_cell.angle_beta   90.00
_cell.angle_gamma   90.00
#
_symmetry.space_group_name_H-M   'P 1'
#
loop_
_entity.id
_entity.type
_entity.pdbx_description
1 polymer ?
#
loop_
_entity_poly.entity_id
_entity_poly.type
_entity_poly.pdbx_seq_one_letter_code
_entity_poly.pdbx_strand_id
1 'polypeptide(L)'
;MDVDPQQYESIVIKDNDINHIVLSYLVHNCYKETVESFVACTGMKQPADHLEDMEKRKRIFHFALEGNAPKAIELTEQLTPDLLDKNKDLHFDLLSLHFVELVCSRKCT
;
A
#
# COMPACT_ATOMS: atom_id res chain seq x y z
N MET A 1 12.17 3.16 32.42
CA MET A 1 12.29 1.86 33.11
C MET A 1 12.31 0.82 32.02
N ASP A 2 13.43 0.13 31.82
CA ASP A 2 13.51 -0.97 30.87
C ASP A 2 12.69 -2.13 31.42
N VAL A 3 11.65 -2.51 30.67
CA VAL A 3 10.78 -3.64 31.01
C VAL A 3 11.60 -4.92 30.86
N ASP A 4 11.58 -5.77 31.87
CA ASP A 4 12.30 -7.05 31.87
C ASP A 4 11.80 -7.93 30.70
N PRO A 5 12.68 -8.31 29.74
CA PRO A 5 12.31 -9.12 28.57
C PRO A 5 11.61 -10.44 28.91
N GLN A 6 11.86 -11.00 30.09
CA GLN A 6 11.24 -12.26 30.54
C GLN A 6 9.73 -12.14 30.72
N GLN A 7 9.20 -10.91 30.90
CA GLN A 7 7.76 -10.67 31.04
C GLN A 7 6.97 -10.93 29.75
N TYR A 8 7.64 -10.99 28.58
CA TYR A 8 6.99 -11.30 27.30
C TYR A 8 6.82 -12.79 27.07
N GLU A 9 7.53 -13.67 27.79
CA GLU A 9 7.46 -15.13 27.57
C GLU A 9 6.12 -15.74 27.98
N SER A 10 5.40 -15.13 28.93
CA SER A 10 4.11 -15.64 29.43
C SER A 10 2.89 -14.94 28.83
N ILE A 11 3.05 -14.07 27.83
CA ILE A 11 1.92 -13.37 27.22
C ILE A 11 1.16 -14.33 26.32
N VAL A 12 -0.07 -14.65 26.70
CA VAL A 12 -0.99 -15.41 25.86
C VAL A 12 -1.48 -14.50 24.73
N ILE A 13 -0.96 -14.73 23.52
CA ILE A 13 -1.42 -14.06 22.31
C ILE A 13 -2.66 -14.78 21.81
N LYS A 14 -3.74 -14.03 21.52
CA LYS A 14 -4.95 -14.62 20.94
C LYS A 14 -4.76 -14.79 19.44
N ASP A 15 -5.18 -15.92 18.89
CA ASP A 15 -5.13 -16.19 17.44
C ASP A 15 -5.83 -15.10 16.61
N ASN A 16 -6.90 -14.51 17.16
CA ASN A 16 -7.60 -13.40 16.52
C ASN A 16 -6.74 -12.14 16.37
N ASP A 17 -5.84 -11.87 17.32
CA ASP A 17 -4.94 -10.72 17.27
C ASP A 17 -3.88 -10.94 16.17
N ILE A 18 -3.37 -12.17 16.05
CA ILE A 18 -2.46 -12.57 14.96
C ILE A 18 -3.16 -12.42 13.62
N ASN A 19 -4.39 -12.94 13.48
CA ASN A 19 -5.13 -12.86 12.24
C ASN A 19 -5.42 -11.41 11.83
N HIS A 20 -5.70 -10.53 12.80
CA HIS A 20 -5.89 -9.10 12.53
C HIS A 20 -4.61 -8.43 12.01
N ILE A 21 -3.45 -8.75 12.59
CA ILE A 21 -2.16 -8.23 12.12
C ILE A 21 -1.88 -8.69 10.69
N VAL A 22 -2.09 -9.98 10.40
CA VAL A 22 -1.91 -10.54 9.06
C VAL A 22 -2.86 -9.86 8.07
N LEU A 23 -4.15 -9.76 8.40
CA LEU A 23 -5.14 -9.09 7.55
C LEU A 23 -4.78 -7.63 7.28
N SER A 24 -4.35 -6.89 8.31
CA SER A 24 -3.91 -5.50 8.19
C SER A 24 -2.73 -5.35 7.23
N TYR A 25 -1.74 -6.24 7.33
CA TYR A 25 -0.60 -6.27 6.41
C TYR A 25 -1.04 -6.51 4.97
N LEU A 26 -1.90 -7.50 4.74
CA LEU A 26 -2.38 -7.84 3.40
C LEU A 26 -3.20 -6.70 2.77
N VAL A 27 -4.05 -6.03 3.56
CA VAL A 27 -4.85 -4.87 3.13
C VAL A 27 -3.94 -3.67 2.82
N HIS A 28 -2.97 -3.40 3.68
CA HIS A 28 -2.04 -2.29 3.49
C HIS A 28 -1.24 -2.43 2.18
N ASN A 29 -0.75 -3.63 1.90
CA ASN A 29 0.03 -3.95 0.70
C ASN A 29 -0.83 -4.28 -0.54
N CYS A 30 -2.15 -4.11 -0.46
CA CYS A 30 -3.07 -4.31 -1.58
C CYS A 30 -3.08 -5.75 -2.16
N TYR A 31 -2.81 -6.77 -1.33
CA TYR A 31 -2.88 -8.19 -1.70
C TYR A 31 -4.31 -8.72 -1.66
N LYS A 32 -5.16 -8.18 -2.53
CA LYS A 32 -6.60 -8.45 -2.58
C LYS A 32 -6.95 -9.93 -2.58
N GLU A 33 -6.38 -10.68 -3.51
CA GLU A 33 -6.70 -12.09 -3.73
C GLU A 33 -6.34 -12.91 -2.47
N THR A 34 -5.25 -12.53 -1.80
CA THR A 34 -4.83 -13.12 -0.53
C THR A 34 -5.74 -12.70 0.63
N VAL A 35 -6.20 -11.44 0.69
CA VAL A 35 -7.19 -10.99 1.68
C VAL A 35 -8.47 -11.82 1.57
N GLU A 36 -9.01 -11.99 0.37
CA GLU A 36 -10.25 -12.75 0.13
C GLU A 36 -10.09 -14.20 0.61
N SER A 37 -8.99 -14.85 0.23
CA SER A 37 -8.67 -16.22 0.66
C SER A 37 -8.47 -16.33 2.17
N PHE A 38 -7.77 -15.36 2.77
CA PHE A 38 -7.46 -15.33 4.19
C PHE A 38 -8.71 -15.15 5.05
N VAL A 39 -9.59 -14.22 4.67
CA VAL A 39 -10.90 -13.98 5.33
C VAL A 39 -11.76 -15.24 5.25
N ALA A 40 -11.82 -15.91 4.09
CA ALA A 40 -12.57 -17.15 3.92
C ALA A 40 -12.06 -18.29 4.83
N CYS A 41 -10.73 -18.42 4.98
CA CYS A 41 -10.11 -19.46 5.82
C CYS A 41 -10.23 -19.18 7.32
N THR A 42 -10.15 -17.92 7.74
CA THR A 42 -10.11 -17.52 9.15
C THR A 42 -11.48 -17.17 9.73
N GLY A 43 -12.50 -17.00 8.88
CA GLY A 43 -13.83 -16.54 9.29
C GLY A 43 -13.86 -15.09 9.78
N MET A 44 -12.79 -14.32 9.54
CA MET A 44 -12.75 -12.90 9.89
C MET A 44 -13.78 -12.13 9.06
N LYS A 45 -14.30 -11.02 9.60
CA LYS A 45 -15.15 -10.13 8.81
C LYS A 45 -14.29 -9.34 7.83
N GLN A 46 -14.63 -9.41 6.55
CA GLN A 46 -14.05 -8.53 5.55
C GLN A 46 -14.52 -7.09 5.83
N PRO A 47 -13.61 -6.13 5.97
CA PRO A 47 -14.02 -4.75 6.13
C PRO A 47 -14.40 -4.19 4.76
N ALA A 48 -15.70 -3.90 4.58
CA ALA A 48 -16.36 -3.71 3.29
C ALA A 48 -15.74 -2.62 2.39
N ASP A 49 -15.20 -1.57 2.99
CA ASP A 49 -14.69 -0.40 2.25
C ASP A 49 -13.24 -0.58 1.76
N HIS A 50 -12.49 -1.56 2.28
CA HIS A 50 -11.06 -1.66 1.97
C HIS A 50 -10.79 -2.26 0.60
N LEU A 51 -11.67 -3.08 0.05
CA LEU A 51 -11.39 -3.80 -1.21
C LEU A 51 -11.34 -2.85 -2.40
N GLU A 52 -12.27 -1.90 -2.47
CA GLU A 52 -12.31 -0.88 -3.52
C GLU A 52 -11.12 0.08 -3.39
N ASP A 53 -10.81 0.50 -2.17
CA ASP A 53 -9.66 1.35 -1.88
C ASP A 53 -8.33 0.67 -2.19
N MET A 54 -8.20 -0.63 -1.90
CA MET A 54 -7.04 -1.43 -2.29
C MET A 54 -6.86 -1.44 -3.80
N GLU A 55 -7.93 -1.61 -4.58
CA GLU A 55 -7.86 -1.58 -6.05
C GLU A 55 -7.43 -0.21 -6.58
N LYS A 56 -7.97 0.87 -6.02
CA LYS A 56 -7.57 2.25 -6.34
C LYS A 56 -6.08 2.45 -6.11
N ARG A 57 -5.57 2.08 -4.94
CA ARG A 57 -4.13 2.17 -4.60
C ARG A 57 -3.26 1.26 -5.48
N LYS A 58 -3.68 0.01 -5.69
CA LYS A 58 -2.96 -0.99 -6.51
C LYS A 58 -2.73 -0.48 -7.93
N ARG A 59 -3.73 0.19 -8.54
CA ARG A 59 -3.59 0.79 -9.88
C ARG A 59 -2.54 1.89 -9.91
N ILE A 60 -2.54 2.80 -8.93
CA ILE A 60 -1.53 3.89 -8.84
C ILE A 60 -0.12 3.27 -8.73
N PHE A 61 0.07 2.32 -7.81
CA PHE A 61 1.36 1.64 -7.63
C PHE A 61 1.82 0.92 -8.89
N HIS A 62 0.91 0.26 -9.61
CA HIS A 62 1.24 -0.45 -10.82
C HIS A 62 1.78 0.47 -11.91
N PHE A 63 1.11 1.60 -12.19
CA PHE A 63 1.61 2.57 -13.16
C PHE A 63 2.97 3.15 -12.78
N ALA A 64 3.21 3.41 -11.48
CA ALA A 64 4.52 3.85 -11.02
C ALA A 64 5.58 2.77 -11.25
N LEU A 65 5.32 1.52 -10.85
CA LEU A 65 6.27 0.40 -11.01
C LEU A 65 6.59 0.07 -12.49
N GLU A 66 5.63 0.29 -13.40
CA GLU A 66 5.83 0.11 -14.84
C GLU A 66 6.55 1.28 -15.53
N GLY A 67 7.00 2.29 -14.77
CA GLY A 67 7.66 3.49 -15.33
C GLY A 67 6.69 4.51 -15.93
N ASN A 68 5.37 4.28 -15.84
CA ASN A 68 4.35 5.24 -16.26
C ASN A 68 3.96 6.18 -15.12
N ALA A 69 4.95 6.89 -14.58
CA ALA A 69 4.77 7.88 -13.53
C ALA A 69 3.75 8.99 -13.87
N PRO A 70 3.64 9.51 -15.11
CA PRO A 70 2.60 10.48 -15.45
C PRO A 70 1.18 9.96 -15.22
N LYS A 71 0.92 8.69 -15.58
CA LYS A 71 -0.40 8.10 -15.33
C LYS A 71 -0.65 7.84 -13.85
N ALA A 72 0.39 7.49 -13.09
CA ALA A 72 0.29 7.37 -11.64
C ALA A 72 -0.05 8.71 -10.97
N ILE A 73 0.58 9.81 -11.40
CA ILE A 73 0.28 11.18 -10.92
C ILE A 73 -1.18 11.54 -11.24
N GLU A 74 -1.61 11.38 -12.50
CA GLU A 74 -2.98 11.69 -12.93
C GLU A 74 -4.03 10.95 -12.10
N LEU A 75 -3.84 9.64 -11.90
CA LEU A 75 -4.76 8.81 -11.10
C LEU A 75 -4.75 9.17 -9.63
N THR A 76 -3.59 9.55 -9.08
CA THR A 76 -3.47 9.99 -7.68
C THR A 76 -4.31 11.25 -7.46
N GLU A 77 -4.20 12.26 -8.33
CA GLU A 77 -5.00 13.49 -8.23
C GLU A 77 -6.50 13.25 -8.43
N GLN A 78 -6.88 12.32 -9.31
CA GLN A 78 -8.30 11.96 -9.50
C GLN A 78 -8.91 11.26 -8.29
N LEU A 79 -8.14 10.39 -7.62
CA LEU A 79 -8.65 9.54 -6.53
C LEU A 79 -8.43 10.15 -5.14
N THR A 80 -7.43 11.01 -4.99
CA THR A 80 -7.12 11.69 -3.72
C THR A 80 -6.63 13.11 -4.02
N PRO A 81 -7.58 14.04 -4.28
CA PRO A 81 -7.23 15.43 -4.58
C PRO A 81 -6.37 16.06 -3.49
N ASP A 82 -5.46 16.94 -3.89
CA ASP A 82 -4.49 17.65 -3.06
C ASP A 82 -3.39 16.79 -2.42
N LEU A 83 -3.35 15.47 -2.65
CA LEU A 83 -2.37 14.61 -1.99
C LEU A 83 -0.93 15.01 -2.37
N LEU A 84 -0.68 15.24 -3.66
CA LEU A 84 0.65 15.60 -4.14
C LEU A 84 1.00 17.06 -3.83
N ASP A 85 0.00 17.93 -3.72
CA ASP A 85 0.20 19.31 -3.28
C ASP A 85 0.60 19.39 -1.80
N LYS A 86 -0.02 18.55 -0.96
CA LYS A 86 0.28 18.44 0.47
C LYS A 86 1.58 17.66 0.73
N ASN A 87 1.91 16.70 -0.13
CA ASN A 87 3.11 15.88 -0.04
C ASN A 87 4.01 16.10 -1.26
N LYS A 88 4.74 17.22 -1.24
CA LYS A 88 5.64 17.63 -2.33
C LYS A 88 6.80 16.67 -2.54
N ASP A 89 7.25 15.99 -1.50
CA ASP A 89 8.33 15.00 -1.59
C ASP A 89 7.86 13.81 -2.44
N LEU A 90 6.66 13.28 -2.18
CA LEU A 90 6.06 12.23 -3.01
C LEU A 90 5.88 12.67 -4.47
N HIS A 91 5.42 13.91 -4.70
CA HIS A 91 5.28 14.42 -6.05
C HIS A 91 6.64 14.51 -6.75
N PHE A 92 7.66 14.99 -6.05
CA PHE A 92 9.03 15.06 -6.56
C PHE A 92 9.61 13.68 -6.89
N ASP A 93 9.34 12.67 -6.05
CA ASP A 93 9.77 11.29 -6.31
C ASP A 93 9.12 10.72 -7.58
N LEU A 94 7.82 10.95 -7.78
CA LEU A 94 7.10 10.54 -9.00
C LEU A 94 7.63 11.25 -10.25
N LEU A 95 7.93 12.54 -10.16
CA LEU A 95 8.55 13.29 -11.26
C LEU A 95 9.98 12.82 -11.55
N SER A 96 10.75 12.49 -10.50
CA SER A 96 12.09 11.95 -10.62
C SER A 96 12.08 10.57 -11.31
N LEU A 97 11.11 9.72 -10.95
CA LEU A 97 10.87 8.45 -11.63
C LEU A 97 10.55 8.67 -13.12
N HIS A 98 9.66 9.62 -13.45
CA HIS A 98 9.38 9.95 -14.85
C HIS A 98 10.63 10.42 -15.60
N PHE A 99 11.44 11.28 -14.97
CA PHE A 99 12.68 11.78 -15.56
C PHE A 99 13.66 10.65 -15.86
N VAL A 100 13.88 9.74 -14.91
CA VAL A 100 14.71 8.55 -15.12
C VAL A 100 14.20 7.74 -16.32
N GLU A 101 12.90 7.55 -16.44
CA GLU A 101 12.31 6.80 -17.54
C GLU A 101 12.53 7.46 -18.92
N LEU A 102 12.47 8.80 -18.97
CA LEU A 102 12.78 9.57 -20.18
C LEU A 102 14.25 9.44 -20.59
N VAL A 103 15.15 9.51 -19.61
CA VAL A 103 16.61 9.33 -19.81
C VAL A 103 16.89 7.93 -20.32
N CYS A 104 16.35 6.90 -19.68
CA CYS A 104 16.49 5.49 -20.07
C CYS A 104 15.93 5.24 -21.48
N SER A 105 14.80 5.86 -21.82
CA SER A 105 14.17 5.74 -23.14
C SER A 105 14.88 6.54 -24.25
N ARG A 106 15.92 7.32 -23.93
CA ARG A 106 16.56 8.30 -24.84
C ARG A 106 15.58 9.27 -25.48
N LYS A 107 14.48 9.58 -24.79
CA LYS A 107 13.44 10.52 -25.23
C LYS A 107 13.74 11.97 -24.80
N CYS A 108 14.98 12.26 -24.45
CA CYS A 108 15.47 13.62 -24.21
C CYS A 108 15.63 14.33 -25.57
N THR A 109 14.53 14.81 -26.14
CA THR A 109 14.52 15.72 -27.30
C THR A 109 13.96 17.06 -26.89
#